data_AF-A0A7K1HFV6-F1
#
_entry.id   AF-A0A7K1HFV6-F1
#
_cell.length_a   1.000
_cell.length_b   1.000
_cell.length_c   1.000
_cell.angle_alpha   90.00
_cell.angle_beta   90.00
_cell.angle_gamma   90.00
#
_symmetry.space_group_name_H-M   'P 1'
#
loop_
_entity.id
_entity.type
_entity.pdbx_description
1 polymer ?
#
loop_
_entity_poly.entity_id
_entity_poly.type
_entity_poly.pdbx_seq_one_letter_code
_entity_poly.pdbx_strand_id
1 'polypeptide(L)' 'MKKKTVLKLLFIASCLVAVCSLFYNNETSTLDSLAFQNVEALAQGENDDDAHCYGYGSVDCRSYKVKYKISGLSLE' A
#
# COMPACT_ATOMS: atom_id res chain seq x y z
N MET A 1 -12.63 48.33 7.01
CA MET A 1 -11.44 47.49 7.28
C MET A 1 -11.76 46.20 8.06
N LYS A 2 -12.75 46.18 8.98
CA LYS A 2 -13.10 45.00 9.80
C LYS A 2 -13.61 43.78 9.02
N LYS A 3 -14.53 43.94 8.05
CA LYS A 3 -15.11 42.82 7.27
C LYS A 3 -14.08 42.02 6.44
N LYS A 4 -13.11 42.71 5.82
CA LYS A 4 -12.02 42.07 5.05
C LYS A 4 -11.08 41.25 5.95
N THR A 5 -10.92 41.67 7.20
CA THR A 5 -10.05 40.98 8.19
C THR A 5 -10.75 39.74 8.75
N VAL A 6 -12.05 39.83 9.04
CA VAL A 6 -12.86 38.69 9.47
C VAL A 6 -12.92 37.60 8.39
N LEU A 7 -13.06 37.99 7.11
CA LEU A 7 -13.07 37.02 6.00
C LEU A 7 -11.74 36.27 5.87
N LYS A 8 -10.61 36.96 6.05
CA LYS A 8 -9.28 36.33 6.05
C LYS A 8 -9.12 35.33 7.21
N LEU A 9 -9.60 35.68 8.40
CA LEU A 9 -9.54 34.80 9.58
C LEU A 9 -10.40 33.54 9.40
N LEU A 10 -11.60 33.69 8.84
CA LEU A 10 -12.48 32.55 8.52
C LEU A 10 -11.84 31.61 7.51
N PHE A 11 -11.15 32.15 6.50
CA PHE A 11 -10.45 31.33 5.51
C PHE A 11 -9.31 30.53 6.15
N ILE A 12 -8.50 31.17 6.99
CA ILE A 12 -7.40 30.51 7.71
C ILE A 12 -7.93 29.42 8.65
N ALA A 13 -9.00 29.69 9.40
CA ALA A 13 -9.63 28.72 10.29
C ALA A 13 -10.20 27.51 9.50
N SER A 14 -10.83 27.76 8.36
CA SER A 14 -11.33 26.72 7.46
C SER A 14 -10.20 25.82 6.94
N CYS A 15 -9.09 26.41 6.47
CA CYS A 15 -7.92 25.66 6.02
C CYS A 15 -7.31 24.82 7.15
N LEU A 16 -7.20 25.36 8.36
CA LEU A 16 -6.71 24.62 9.53
C LEU A 16 -7.60 23.42 9.85
N VAL A 17 -8.92 23.59 9.86
CA VAL A 17 -9.87 22.50 10.11
C VAL A 17 -9.76 21.42 9.03
N ALA A 18 -9.67 21.80 7.75
CA ALA A 18 -9.51 20.84 6.66
C ALA A 18 -8.23 20.02 6.77
N VAL A 19 -7.10 20.67 7.08
CA VAL A 19 -5.81 20.00 7.27
C VAL A 19 -5.86 19.05 8.46
N CYS A 20 -6.39 19.50 9.61
CA CYS A 20 -6.59 18.63 10.77
C CYS A 20 -7.45 17.42 10.41
N SER A 21 -8.59 17.61 9.76
CA SER A 21 -9.45 16.50 9.34
C SER A 21 -8.72 15.51 8.43
N LEU A 22 -7.91 15.95 7.48
CA LEU A 22 -7.13 15.04 6.63
C LEU A 22 -6.08 14.25 7.42
N PHE A 23 -5.42 14.86 8.41
CA PHE A 23 -4.48 14.14 9.28
C PHE A 23 -5.16 13.17 10.25
N TYR A 24 -6.36 13.52 10.75
CA TYR A 24 -7.14 12.65 11.65
C TYR A 24 -7.85 11.51 10.91
N ASN A 25 -8.25 11.71 9.64
CA ASN A 25 -8.78 10.66 8.77
C ASN A 25 -7.64 9.82 8.20
N ASN A 26 -6.90 9.14 9.06
CA ASN A 26 -5.88 8.17 8.65
C ASN A 26 -6.51 6.79 8.37
N GLU A 27 -7.59 6.75 7.60
CA GLU A 27 -8.16 5.51 7.06
C GLU A 27 -7.33 5.05 5.85
N THR A 28 -6.06 4.69 6.07
CA THR A 28 -5.15 4.26 5.00
C THR A 28 -4.82 2.77 5.03
N SER A 29 -5.47 1.96 5.88
CA SER A 29 -5.00 0.60 6.15
C SER A 29 -5.96 -0.52 5.71
N THR A 30 -7.23 -0.23 5.44
CA THR A 30 -8.26 -1.26 5.22
C THR A 30 -8.43 -1.62 3.75
N LEU A 31 -8.41 -0.64 2.84
CA LEU A 31 -8.55 -0.89 1.40
C LEU A 31 -7.34 -1.65 0.83
N ASP A 32 -6.14 -1.35 1.30
CA ASP A 32 -4.91 -2.05 0.90
C ASP A 32 -4.93 -3.51 1.33
N SER A 33 -5.38 -3.81 2.55
CA SER A 33 -5.39 -5.20 3.05
C SER A 33 -6.32 -6.11 2.22
N LEU A 34 -7.52 -5.64 1.86
CA LEU A 34 -8.42 -6.42 1.01
C LEU A 34 -7.89 -6.53 -0.43
N ALA A 35 -7.30 -5.47 -0.98
CA ALA A 35 -6.73 -5.50 -2.32
C ALA A 35 -5.57 -6.50 -2.41
N PHE A 36 -4.67 -6.53 -1.43
CA PHE A 36 -3.55 -7.48 -1.40
C PHE A 36 -4.03 -8.92 -1.17
N GLN A 37 -5.02 -9.15 -0.31
CA GLN A 37 -5.59 -10.49 -0.10
C GLN A 37 -6.18 -11.08 -1.39
N ASN A 38 -6.84 -10.28 -2.23
CA ASN A 38 -7.37 -10.76 -3.51
C ASN A 38 -6.26 -11.10 -4.52
N VAL A 39 -5.18 -10.32 -4.53
CA VAL A 39 -4.01 -10.60 -5.39
C VAL A 39 -3.30 -11.86 -4.91
N GLU A 40 -3.14 -12.03 -3.59
CA GLU A 40 -2.51 -13.20 -3.00
C GLU A 40 -3.36 -14.46 -3.20
N ALA A 41 -4.69 -14.37 -3.06
CA ALA A 41 -5.62 -15.46 -3.35
C ALA A 41 -5.58 -15.90 -4.82
N LEU A 42 -5.30 -14.99 -5.76
CA LEU A 42 -5.16 -15.32 -7.17
C LEU A 42 -3.86 -16.11 -7.46
N ALA A 43 -2.80 -15.87 -6.68
CA ALA A 43 -1.52 -16.58 -6.77
C ALA A 43 -1.44 -17.80 -5.82
N GLN A 44 -2.45 -17.99 -4.97
CA GLN A 44 -2.50 -19.07 -3.99
C GLN A 44 -2.69 -20.41 -4.72
N GLY A 45 -1.66 -21.26 -4.68
CA GLY A 45 -1.67 -22.58 -5.33
C GLY A 45 -0.75 -22.68 -6.54
N GLU A 46 -0.06 -21.62 -6.95
CA GLU A 46 1.14 -21.77 -7.78
C GLU A 46 2.20 -22.51 -6.96
N ASN A 47 2.47 -23.76 -7.34
CA ASN A 47 3.38 -24.59 -6.57
C ASN A 47 4.82 -24.08 -6.74
N ASP A 48 5.44 -23.70 -5.62
CA ASP A 48 6.80 -23.15 -5.62
C ASP A 48 7.88 -24.22 -5.77
N ASP A 49 7.51 -25.50 -5.90
CA ASP A 49 8.43 -26.66 -5.90
C ASP A 49 9.57 -26.58 -6.93
N ASP A 50 9.39 -25.84 -8.04
CA ASP A 50 10.43 -25.57 -9.05
C ASP A 50 10.89 -24.10 -9.09
N ALA A 51 10.41 -23.26 -8.17
CA ALA A 51 10.79 -21.86 -8.08
C ALA A 51 12.24 -21.69 -7.59
N HIS A 52 13.07 -20.98 -8.34
CA HIS A 52 14.43 -20.64 -7.93
C HIS A 52 14.45 -19.27 -7.23
N CYS A 53 14.95 -19.23 -5.99
CA CYS A 53 14.93 -18.05 -5.12
C CYS A 53 16.34 -17.43 -5.00
N TYR A 54 16.52 -16.15 -5.31
CA TYR A 54 17.83 -15.48 -5.29
C TYR A 54 17.86 -14.17 -4.48
N GLY A 55 18.91 -14.04 -3.66
CA GLY A 55 19.19 -12.85 -2.84
C GLY A 55 18.24 -12.67 -1.66
N TYR A 56 18.51 -11.68 -0.82
CA TYR A 56 17.60 -11.25 0.26
C TYR A 56 16.74 -10.08 -0.21
N GLY A 57 15.43 -10.14 0.01
CA GLY A 57 14.49 -9.13 -0.47
C GLY A 57 13.13 -9.24 0.18
N SER A 58 12.07 -8.87 -0.52
CA SER A 58 10.69 -8.83 -0.01
C SER A 58 9.71 -9.78 -0.73
N VAL A 59 10.18 -10.50 -1.75
CA VAL A 59 9.37 -11.43 -2.54
C VAL A 59 9.28 -12.77 -1.81
N ASP A 60 8.06 -13.32 -1.64
CA ASP A 60 7.87 -14.65 -1.05
C ASP A 60 8.30 -15.75 -2.02
N CYS A 61 9.09 -16.70 -1.52
CA CYS A 61 9.54 -17.88 -2.25
C CYS A 61 9.79 -19.03 -1.26
N ARG A 62 8.94 -20.08 -1.27
CA ARG A 62 9.08 -21.27 -0.38
C ARG A 62 9.37 -20.95 1.11
N SER A 63 8.64 -19.98 1.68
CA SER A 63 8.82 -19.46 3.05
C SER A 63 10.01 -18.53 3.29
N TYR A 64 10.77 -18.16 2.26
CA TYR A 64 11.86 -17.18 2.34
C TYR A 64 11.48 -15.87 1.64
N LYS A 65 12.06 -14.76 2.12
CA LYS A 65 11.95 -13.44 1.50
C LYS A 65 13.19 -13.13 0.66
N VAL A 66 13.02 -13.12 -0.66
CA VAL A 66 14.11 -13.00 -1.64
C VAL A 66 13.95 -11.80 -2.57
N LYS A 67 15.00 -11.48 -3.33
CA LYS A 67 14.95 -10.39 -4.32
C LYS A 67 14.34 -10.84 -5.64
N TYR A 68 14.59 -12.10 -6.03
CA TYR A 68 14.08 -12.68 -7.27
C TYR A 68 13.52 -14.08 -7.03
N LYS A 69 12.34 -14.35 -7.58
CA LYS A 69 11.72 -15.66 -7.70
C LYS A 69 11.55 -15.96 -9.19
N ILE A 70 12.04 -17.10 -9.65
CA ILE A 70 11.95 -17.54 -11.04
C ILE A 70 11.19 -18.87 -11.08
N SER A 71 10.04 -18.91 -11.74
CA SER A 71 9.19 -20.10 -11.89
C SER A 71 8.76 -20.28 -13.36
N GLY A 72 8.15 -21.42 -13.70
CA GLY A 72 7.64 -21.66 -15.05
C GLY A 72 8.71 -21.97 -16.12
N LEU A 73 9.94 -22.29 -15.71
CA LEU A 73 10.91 -22.89 -16.64
C LEU A 73 10.52 -24.33 -16.95
N SER A 74 9.81 -24.53 -18.06
CA SER A 74 9.72 -25.83 -18.71
C SER A 74 11.01 -26.04 -19.52
N LEU A 75 11.83 -27.01 -19.14
CA LEU A 75 13.04 -27.42 -19.89
C LEU A 75 12.76 -28.63 -20.80
N GLU A 76 11.53 -28.74 -21.30
CA GLU A 76 11.15 -29.65 -22.39
C GLU A 76 11.43 -29.05 -23.77
#